data_AF-S6EWW1-F1
#
_entry.id   AF-S6EWW1-F1
#
_cell.length_a   1.000
_cell.length_b   1.000
_cell.length_c   1.000
_cell.angle_alpha   90.00
_cell.angle_beta   90.00
_cell.angle_gamma   90.00
#
_symmetry.space_group_name_H-M   'P 1'
#
loop_
_entity.id
_entity.type
_entity.pdbx_description
1 polymer ?
#
loop_
_entity_poly.entity_id
_entity_poly.type
_entity_poly.pdbx_seq_one_letter_code
_entity_poly.pdbx_strand_id
1 'polypeptide(L)'
;MTSKKIILLGLICGLLIAIFLYPLLRILVTLLHEFGHALAAKITFGKVYRIHLNHDSSGLTQTSGGGRSFFVLLMGYPMPLLFGCLFSWFLIINYPEFILISLLIVSLSVLIVVKNWYGFLICLLGILITGALLYFGQIQIFNFMGGALIGFLTLGAFIDLRVIFHKNEELSDADLLHEKFQIIPAFVWKLIFLLMMSSCLFLIIITFKTLFSK
;
A
#
# COMPACT_ATOMS: atom_id res chain seq x y z
N MET A 1 15.00 24.58 -6.52
CA MET A 1 14.36 24.19 -5.24
C MET A 1 15.17 23.04 -4.66
N THR A 2 15.54 23.03 -3.38
CA THR A 2 16.32 21.91 -2.78
C THR A 2 15.49 20.62 -2.79
N SER A 3 16.11 19.45 -2.96
CA SER A 3 15.39 18.15 -3.02
C SER A 3 14.44 17.95 -1.84
N LYS A 4 14.84 18.39 -0.64
CA LYS A 4 14.01 18.37 0.58
C LYS A 4 12.70 19.17 0.46
N LYS A 5 12.76 20.37 -0.15
CA LYS A 5 11.55 21.18 -0.40
C LYS A 5 10.61 20.49 -1.39
N ILE A 6 11.17 19.80 -2.38
CA ILE A 6 10.38 19.06 -3.39
C ILE A 6 9.67 17.86 -2.73
N ILE A 7 10.39 17.12 -1.90
CA ILE A 7 9.82 16.00 -1.11
C ILE A 7 8.71 16.51 -0.20
N LEU A 8 8.92 17.63 0.51
CA LEU A 8 7.91 18.21 1.39
C LEU A 8 6.67 18.66 0.62
N LEU A 9 6.86 19.31 -0.54
CA LEU A 9 5.74 19.71 -1.41
C LEU A 9 4.96 18.49 -1.90
N GLY A 10 5.68 17.43 -2.29
CA GLY A 10 5.09 16.14 -2.63
C GLY A 10 4.26 15.60 -1.46
N LEU A 11 4.83 15.52 -0.26
CA LEU A 11 4.16 15.02 0.94
C LEU A 11 2.85 15.77 1.22
N ILE A 12 2.89 17.09 1.20
CA ILE A 12 1.70 17.92 1.40
C ILE A 12 0.67 17.63 0.31
N CYS A 13 1.08 17.56 -0.95
CA CYS A 13 0.20 17.22 -2.07
C CYS A 13 -0.46 15.85 -1.86
N GLY A 14 0.31 14.83 -1.50
CA GLY A 14 -0.18 13.48 -1.21
C GLY A 14 -1.21 13.44 -0.07
N LEU A 15 -0.96 14.18 1.01
CA LEU A 15 -1.90 14.32 2.13
C LEU A 15 -3.19 15.01 1.68
N LEU A 16 -3.10 16.10 0.92
CA LEU A 16 -4.28 16.80 0.40
C LEU A 16 -5.09 15.90 -0.54
N ILE A 17 -4.43 15.14 -1.42
CA ILE A 17 -5.08 14.17 -2.29
C ILE A 17 -5.81 13.11 -1.46
N ALA A 18 -5.20 12.59 -0.40
CA ALA A 18 -5.86 11.64 0.50
C ALA A 18 -7.00 12.26 1.35
N ILE A 19 -7.04 13.58 1.52
CA ILE A 19 -8.17 14.25 2.18
C ILE A 19 -9.33 14.45 1.21
N PHE A 20 -9.06 14.96 0.00
CA PHE A 20 -10.10 15.46 -0.90
C PHE A 20 -10.47 14.50 -2.03
N LEU A 21 -9.55 13.64 -2.47
CA LEU A 21 -9.70 12.80 -3.66
C LEU A 21 -9.55 11.30 -3.35
N TYR A 22 -9.52 10.93 -2.07
CA TYR A 22 -9.30 9.55 -1.67
C TYR A 22 -10.30 8.56 -2.27
N PRO A 23 -11.63 8.80 -2.29
CA PRO A 23 -12.56 7.86 -2.92
C PRO A 23 -12.26 7.57 -4.40
N LEU A 24 -11.65 8.51 -5.13
CA LEU A 24 -11.30 8.36 -6.55
C LEU A 24 -9.98 7.61 -6.76
N LEU A 25 -9.07 7.67 -5.79
CA LEU A 25 -7.70 7.13 -5.90
C LEU A 25 -7.42 5.99 -4.92
N ARG A 26 -8.42 5.59 -4.13
CA ARG A 26 -8.38 4.51 -3.15
C ARG A 26 -7.84 3.21 -3.73
N ILE A 27 -8.11 2.97 -5.01
CA ILE A 27 -7.66 1.79 -5.74
C ILE A 27 -6.16 1.50 -5.63
N LEU A 28 -5.30 2.51 -5.47
CA LEU A 28 -3.87 2.29 -5.24
C LEU A 28 -3.60 1.66 -3.85
N VAL A 29 -4.31 2.12 -2.82
CA VAL A 29 -4.22 1.53 -1.47
C VAL A 29 -4.76 0.11 -1.50
N THR A 30 -5.90 -0.12 -2.15
CA THR A 30 -6.47 -1.45 -2.37
C THR A 30 -5.51 -2.38 -3.12
N LEU A 31 -4.89 -1.91 -4.21
CA LEU A 31 -3.91 -2.69 -4.97
C LEU A 31 -2.75 -3.16 -4.09
N LEU A 32 -2.21 -2.27 -3.26
CA LEU A 32 -1.11 -2.60 -2.35
C LEU A 32 -1.56 -3.52 -1.21
N HIS A 33 -2.80 -3.36 -0.73
CA HIS A 33 -3.42 -4.26 0.24
C HIS A 33 -3.53 -5.69 -0.31
N GLU A 34 -4.12 -5.85 -1.49
CA GLU A 34 -4.25 -7.14 -2.18
C GLU A 34 -2.89 -7.76 -2.53
N PHE A 35 -1.94 -6.93 -2.98
CA PHE A 35 -0.57 -7.34 -3.18
C PHE A 35 0.07 -7.85 -1.87
N GLY A 36 -0.29 -7.26 -0.72
CA GLY A 36 0.15 -7.71 0.60
C GLY A 36 -0.22 -9.15 0.90
N HIS A 37 -1.49 -9.52 0.67
CA HIS A 37 -1.95 -10.90 0.79
C HIS A 37 -1.20 -11.83 -0.18
N ALA A 38 -1.07 -11.42 -1.44
CA ALA A 38 -0.40 -12.23 -2.47
C ALA A 38 1.08 -12.47 -2.14
N LEU A 39 1.79 -11.43 -1.69
CA LEU A 39 3.20 -11.51 -1.32
C LEU A 39 3.39 -12.39 -0.08
N ALA A 40 2.56 -12.20 0.95
CA ALA A 40 2.59 -13.02 2.16
C ALA A 40 2.33 -14.49 1.86
N ALA A 41 1.38 -14.79 0.97
CA ALA A 41 1.14 -16.16 0.52
C ALA A 41 2.38 -16.73 -0.16
N LYS A 42 3.02 -16.00 -1.08
CA LYS A 42 4.23 -16.46 -1.77
C LYS A 42 5.41 -16.70 -0.83
N ILE A 43 5.70 -15.77 0.07
CA ILE A 43 6.83 -15.88 1.03
C ILE A 43 6.62 -17.04 2.00
N THR A 44 5.36 -17.35 2.33
CA THR A 44 5.02 -18.46 3.23
C THR A 44 4.74 -19.79 2.50
N PHE A 45 5.18 -19.90 1.23
CA PHE A 45 5.06 -21.10 0.37
C PHE A 45 3.62 -21.49 -0.02
N GLY A 46 2.71 -20.52 -0.07
CA GLY A 46 1.37 -20.64 -0.62
C GLY A 46 1.27 -20.36 -2.12
N LYS A 47 0.04 -20.45 -2.63
CA LYS A 47 -0.32 -20.15 -4.02
C LYS A 47 -1.27 -18.96 -4.07
N VAL A 48 -1.11 -18.13 -5.10
CA VAL A 48 -2.01 -17.03 -5.44
C VAL A 48 -2.73 -17.46 -6.72
N TYR A 49 -4.05 -17.59 -6.67
CA TYR A 49 -4.84 -18.03 -7.82
C TYR A 49 -5.31 -16.87 -8.67
N ARG A 50 -5.79 -15.81 -8.02
CA ARG A 50 -6.29 -14.62 -8.67
C ARG A 50 -6.33 -13.43 -7.74
N ILE A 51 -6.23 -12.26 -8.33
CA ILE A 51 -6.56 -10.97 -7.72
C ILE A 51 -7.69 -10.36 -8.54
N HIS A 52 -8.73 -9.88 -7.87
CA HIS A 52 -9.75 -9.02 -8.46
C HIS A 52 -9.66 -7.64 -7.85
N LEU A 53 -9.79 -6.61 -8.68
CA LEU A 53 -9.92 -5.23 -8.27
C LEU A 53 -11.21 -4.67 -8.84
N ASN A 54 -12.10 -4.12 -8.03
CA ASN A 54 -13.43 -3.73 -8.47
C ASN A 54 -13.56 -2.21 -8.64
N HIS A 55 -14.59 -1.77 -9.38
CA HIS A 55 -14.83 -0.35 -9.68
C HIS A 55 -15.15 0.50 -8.44
N ASP A 56 -15.69 -0.11 -7.39
CA ASP A 56 -15.92 0.51 -6.07
C ASP A 56 -14.64 0.59 -5.21
N SER A 57 -13.48 0.26 -5.81
CA SER A 57 -12.18 0.14 -5.15
C SER A 57 -12.12 -0.94 -4.07
N SER A 58 -13.03 -1.91 -4.06
CA SER A 58 -12.84 -3.15 -3.30
C SER A 58 -11.86 -4.09 -4.02
N GLY A 59 -11.27 -5.00 -3.27
CA GLY A 59 -10.29 -5.97 -3.76
C GLY A 59 -10.60 -7.37 -3.24
N LEU A 60 -10.11 -8.39 -3.94
CA LEU A 60 -10.14 -9.76 -3.45
C LEU A 60 -8.94 -10.54 -3.97
N THR A 61 -8.13 -11.05 -3.06
CA THR A 61 -7.00 -11.94 -3.37
C THR A 61 -7.29 -13.36 -2.92
N GLN A 62 -7.49 -14.26 -3.89
CA GLN A 62 -7.72 -15.66 -3.60
C GLN A 62 -6.39 -16.42 -3.52
N THR A 63 -6.11 -17.01 -2.36
CA THR A 63 -4.88 -17.76 -2.08
C THR A 63 -5.20 -19.18 -1.56
N SER A 64 -4.22 -20.08 -1.60
CA SER A 64 -4.22 -21.33 -0.81
C SER A 64 -2.86 -21.61 -0.20
N GLY A 65 -2.85 -22.39 0.88
CA GLY A 65 -1.62 -22.66 1.62
C GLY A 65 -1.04 -21.37 2.22
N GLY A 66 0.28 -21.32 2.38
CA GLY A 66 0.95 -20.16 2.95
C GLY A 66 0.77 -20.07 4.47
N GLY A 67 1.75 -20.52 5.25
CA GLY A 67 1.87 -20.25 6.71
C GLY A 67 0.65 -20.42 7.63
N ARG A 68 -0.46 -21.06 7.19
CA ARG A 68 -1.80 -21.15 7.81
C ARG A 68 -2.75 -19.95 7.59
N SER A 69 -2.63 -19.20 6.49
CA SER A 69 -3.40 -17.97 6.16
C SER A 69 -3.32 -16.82 7.18
N PHE A 70 -2.73 -17.07 8.36
CA PHE A 70 -2.50 -16.07 9.39
C PHE A 70 -1.70 -14.88 8.85
N PHE A 71 -0.50 -15.17 8.33
CA PHE A 71 0.37 -14.15 7.75
C PHE A 71 -0.24 -13.51 6.50
N VAL A 72 -1.04 -14.26 5.74
CA VAL A 72 -1.74 -13.73 4.57
C VAL A 72 -2.71 -12.63 5.02
N LEU A 73 -3.65 -12.96 5.91
CA LEU A 73 -4.64 -12.01 6.42
C LEU A 73 -4.02 -10.86 7.21
N LEU A 74 -2.86 -11.07 7.84
CA LEU A 74 -2.19 -10.01 8.58
C LEU A 74 -1.56 -8.93 7.69
N MET A 75 -1.22 -9.26 6.45
CA MET A 75 -0.38 -8.39 5.62
C MET A 75 -1.15 -7.41 4.74
N GLY A 76 -2.48 -7.52 4.60
CA GLY A 76 -3.27 -6.60 3.79
C GLY A 76 -3.17 -5.15 4.28
N TYR A 77 -3.73 -4.88 5.47
CA TYR A 77 -3.78 -3.53 6.06
C TYR A 77 -2.41 -2.84 6.23
N PRO A 78 -1.35 -3.52 6.69
CA PRO A 78 -0.05 -2.86 6.88
C PRO A 78 0.69 -2.56 5.57
N MET A 79 0.40 -3.27 4.47
CA MET A 79 1.23 -3.21 3.25
C MET A 79 1.38 -1.80 2.66
N PRO A 80 0.33 -0.97 2.51
CA PRO A 80 0.49 0.41 2.04
C PRO A 80 1.48 1.24 2.87
N LEU A 81 1.48 1.07 4.20
CA LEU A 81 2.42 1.76 5.10
C LEU A 81 3.82 1.16 5.08
N LEU A 82 3.96 -0.15 4.86
CA LEU A 82 5.26 -0.79 4.63
C LEU A 82 5.91 -0.24 3.35
N PHE A 83 5.13 -0.02 2.28
CA PHE A 83 5.60 0.71 1.10
C PHE A 83 5.96 2.16 1.43
N GLY A 84 5.17 2.85 2.26
CA GLY A 84 5.55 4.18 2.78
C GLY A 84 6.91 4.19 3.49
N CYS A 85 7.18 3.18 4.33
CA CYS A 85 8.49 3.00 4.99
C CYS A 85 9.59 2.79 3.95
N LEU A 86 9.40 1.85 3.02
CA LEU A 86 10.34 1.53 1.94
C LEU A 86 10.67 2.77 1.09
N PHE A 87 9.66 3.54 0.72
CA PHE A 87 9.83 4.76 -0.08
C PHE A 87 10.57 5.84 0.70
N SER A 88 10.24 6.04 1.98
CA SER A 88 10.96 6.99 2.82
C SER A 88 12.44 6.61 3.01
N TRP A 89 12.74 5.31 3.03
CA TRP A 89 14.11 4.80 3.07
C TRP A 89 14.85 5.10 1.76
N PHE A 90 14.25 4.85 0.59
CA PHE A 90 14.82 5.23 -0.70
C PHE A 90 15.16 6.72 -0.81
N LEU A 91 14.32 7.60 -0.24
CA LEU A 91 14.61 9.03 -0.16
C LEU A 91 15.84 9.34 0.71
N ILE A 92 16.03 8.65 1.84
CA ILE A 92 17.20 8.85 2.72
C ILE A 92 18.51 8.45 2.03
N ILE A 93 18.49 7.32 1.31
CA ILE A 93 19.69 6.80 0.63
C ILE A 93 19.93 7.48 -0.73
N ASN A 94 19.14 8.49 -1.09
CA ASN A 94 19.22 9.26 -2.34
C ASN A 94 18.99 8.45 -3.64
N TYR A 95 18.12 7.44 -3.60
CA TYR A 95 17.70 6.69 -4.79
C TYR A 95 16.17 6.72 -4.98
N PRO A 96 15.57 7.91 -5.19
CA PRO A 96 14.11 8.07 -5.28
C PRO A 96 13.47 7.34 -6.46
N GLU A 97 14.21 7.02 -7.52
CA GLU A 97 13.74 6.25 -8.67
C GLU A 97 13.24 4.84 -8.28
N PHE A 98 13.81 4.21 -7.24
CA PHE A 98 13.36 2.90 -6.78
C PHE A 98 11.94 2.88 -6.24
N ILE A 99 11.37 4.05 -5.91
CA ILE A 99 9.96 4.19 -5.54
C ILE A 99 9.08 3.78 -6.72
N LEU A 100 9.35 4.32 -7.91
CA LEU A 100 8.60 4.01 -9.11
C LEU A 100 8.92 2.61 -9.64
N ILE A 101 10.17 2.14 -9.53
CA ILE A 101 10.54 0.77 -9.86
C ILE A 101 9.76 -0.23 -9.01
N SER A 102 9.61 0.04 -7.71
CA SER A 102 8.85 -0.84 -6.80
C SER A 102 7.38 -0.92 -7.21
N LEU A 103 6.75 0.21 -7.54
CA LEU A 103 5.36 0.23 -8.03
C LEU A 103 5.20 -0.42 -9.41
N LEU A 104 6.20 -0.28 -10.28
CA LEU A 104 6.24 -0.98 -11.56
C LEU A 104 6.29 -2.51 -11.35
N ILE A 105 7.16 -2.99 -10.45
CA ILE A 105 7.25 -4.41 -10.10
C ILE A 105 5.93 -4.92 -9.52
N VAL A 106 5.31 -4.18 -8.60
CA VAL A 106 3.97 -4.53 -8.07
C VAL A 106 2.98 -4.66 -9.22
N SER A 107 2.88 -3.64 -10.08
CA SER A 107 1.91 -3.60 -11.18
C SER A 107 2.12 -4.76 -12.16
N LEU A 108 3.37 -5.07 -12.53
CA LEU A 108 3.72 -6.22 -13.37
C LEU A 108 3.36 -7.54 -12.70
N SER A 109 3.69 -7.69 -11.40
CA SER A 109 3.43 -8.93 -10.67
C SER A 109 1.93 -9.21 -10.50
N VAL A 110 1.14 -8.18 -10.22
CA VAL A 110 -0.32 -8.29 -10.10
C VAL A 110 -0.96 -8.54 -11.46
N LEU A 111 -0.46 -7.92 -12.54
CA LEU A 111 -0.98 -8.13 -13.90
C LEU A 111 -0.97 -9.61 -14.32
N ILE A 112 -0.01 -10.41 -13.83
CA ILE A 112 0.09 -11.85 -14.14
C ILE A 112 -1.08 -12.64 -13.53
N VAL A 113 -1.57 -12.21 -12.37
CA VAL A 113 -2.58 -12.94 -11.57
C VAL A 113 -3.95 -12.26 -11.55
N VAL A 114 -4.07 -11.03 -12.05
CA VAL A 114 -5.34 -10.31 -12.10
C VAL A 114 -6.29 -11.00 -13.08
N LYS A 115 -7.55 -11.21 -12.68
CA LYS A 115 -8.53 -11.99 -13.49
C LYS A 115 -9.74 -11.20 -13.96
N ASN A 116 -9.79 -9.90 -13.69
CA ASN A 116 -10.90 -9.05 -14.12
C ASN A 116 -10.41 -7.82 -14.90
N TRP A 117 -11.27 -7.30 -15.78
CA TRP A 117 -10.91 -6.26 -16.74
C TRP A 117 -10.48 -4.94 -16.09
N TYR A 118 -11.19 -4.51 -15.04
CA TYR A 118 -10.84 -3.28 -14.34
C TYR A 118 -9.45 -3.37 -13.70
N GLY A 119 -9.16 -4.48 -13.00
CA GLY A 119 -7.84 -4.69 -12.41
C GLY A 119 -6.73 -4.76 -13.47
N PHE A 120 -6.99 -5.38 -14.62
CA PHE A 120 -6.07 -5.36 -15.76
C PHE A 120 -5.75 -3.93 -16.21
N LEU A 121 -6.77 -3.08 -16.38
CA LEU A 121 -6.59 -1.67 -16.76
C LEU A 121 -5.80 -0.88 -15.72
N ILE A 122 -6.09 -1.07 -14.43
CA ILE A 122 -5.37 -0.41 -13.33
C ILE A 122 -3.89 -0.79 -13.35
N CYS A 123 -3.57 -2.08 -13.47
CA CYS A 123 -2.18 -2.54 -13.55
C CYS A 123 -1.49 -2.04 -14.82
N LEU A 124 -2.18 -2.05 -15.97
CA LEU A 124 -1.64 -1.53 -17.23
C LEU A 124 -1.33 -0.03 -17.15
N LEU A 125 -2.25 0.77 -16.62
CA LEU A 125 -2.04 2.20 -16.38
C LEU A 125 -0.88 2.42 -15.40
N GLY A 126 -0.81 1.63 -14.33
CA GLY A 126 0.30 1.65 -13.39
C GLY A 126 1.65 1.42 -14.08
N ILE A 127 1.75 0.40 -14.94
CA ILE A 127 2.94 0.08 -15.74
C ILE A 127 3.29 1.23 -16.69
N LEU A 128 2.31 1.74 -17.44
CA LEU A 128 2.54 2.81 -18.42
C LEU A 128 2.98 4.11 -17.74
N ILE A 129 2.32 4.51 -16.65
CA ILE A 129 2.64 5.74 -15.92
C ILE A 129 4.01 5.61 -15.26
N THR A 130 4.26 4.53 -14.51
CA THR A 130 5.56 4.33 -13.84
C THR A 130 6.69 4.15 -14.83
N GLY A 131 6.48 3.41 -15.91
CA GLY A 131 7.45 3.22 -16.99
C GLY A 131 7.77 4.52 -17.74
N ALA A 132 6.75 5.32 -18.08
CA ALA A 132 6.95 6.62 -18.71
C ALA A 132 7.70 7.59 -17.79
N LEU A 133 7.32 7.64 -16.51
CA LEU A 133 8.03 8.46 -15.52
C LEU A 133 9.47 7.98 -15.32
N LEU A 134 9.74 6.67 -15.31
CA LEU A 134 11.11 6.16 -15.20
C LEU A 134 11.95 6.49 -16.45
N TYR A 135 11.34 6.49 -17.62
CA TYR A 135 12.04 6.75 -18.88
C TYR A 135 12.30 8.25 -19.12
N PHE A 136 11.31 9.10 -18.85
CA PHE A 136 11.38 10.54 -19.12
C PHE A 136 11.65 11.39 -17.88
N GLY A 137 11.48 10.83 -16.69
CA GLY A 137 11.51 11.57 -15.44
C GLY A 137 12.91 11.93 -14.99
N GLN A 138 12.98 13.03 -14.25
CA GLN A 138 14.20 13.51 -13.62
C GLN A 138 14.13 13.32 -12.10
N ILE A 139 15.25 13.44 -11.43
CA ILE A 139 15.38 13.26 -9.97
C ILE A 139 14.38 14.12 -9.17
N GLN A 140 14.03 15.32 -9.66
CA GLN A 140 13.04 16.20 -9.04
C GLN A 140 11.63 15.58 -9.06
N ILE A 141 11.26 14.93 -10.16
CA ILE A 141 9.97 14.25 -10.32
C ILE A 141 9.90 13.06 -9.36
N PHE A 142 10.96 12.25 -9.28
CA PHE A 142 11.01 11.11 -8.36
C PHE A 142 10.90 11.53 -6.90
N ASN A 143 11.59 12.61 -6.52
CA ASN A 143 11.49 13.18 -5.17
C ASN A 143 10.08 13.69 -4.85
N PHE A 144 9.43 14.38 -5.80
CA PHE A 144 8.05 14.86 -5.63
C PHE A 144 7.08 13.69 -5.49
N MET A 145 7.15 12.73 -6.41
CA MET A 145 6.32 11.53 -6.40
C MET A 145 6.54 10.70 -5.14
N GLY A 146 7.78 10.59 -4.67
CA GLY A 146 8.10 9.91 -3.41
C GLY A 146 7.41 10.54 -2.21
N GLY A 147 7.51 11.87 -2.07
CA GLY A 147 6.76 12.59 -1.05
C GLY A 147 5.25 12.37 -1.17
N ALA A 148 4.69 12.54 -2.37
CA ALA A 148 3.25 12.42 -2.62
C ALA A 148 2.71 11.02 -2.33
N LEU A 149 3.41 9.97 -2.77
CA LEU A 149 3.04 8.59 -2.50
C LEU A 149 3.10 8.28 -1.01
N ILE A 150 4.14 8.72 -0.30
CA ILE A 150 4.25 8.52 1.16
C ILE A 150 3.07 9.18 1.88
N GLY A 151 2.76 10.45 1.57
CA GLY A 151 1.64 11.17 2.18
C GLY A 151 0.30 10.51 1.89
N PHE A 152 0.05 10.17 0.63
CA PHE A 152 -1.18 9.54 0.19
C PHE A 152 -1.39 8.16 0.82
N LEU A 153 -0.39 7.28 0.75
CA LEU A 153 -0.47 5.92 1.30
C LEU A 153 -0.61 5.92 2.82
N THR A 154 0.08 6.84 3.50
CA THR A 154 0.01 6.94 4.96
C THR A 154 -1.40 7.30 5.41
N LEU A 155 -1.95 8.41 4.93
CA LEU A 155 -3.28 8.84 5.34
C LEU A 155 -4.36 7.90 4.82
N GLY A 156 -4.24 7.46 3.56
CA GLY A 156 -5.17 6.53 2.94
C GLY A 156 -5.30 5.21 3.70
N ALA A 157 -4.19 4.60 4.15
CA ALA A 157 -4.25 3.37 4.93
C ALA A 157 -5.04 3.54 6.24
N PHE A 158 -4.85 4.67 6.95
CA PHE A 158 -5.62 4.95 8.17
C PHE A 158 -7.10 5.26 7.89
N ILE A 159 -7.44 5.86 6.73
CA ILE A 159 -8.83 6.02 6.31
C ILE A 159 -9.47 4.64 6.13
N ASP A 160 -8.83 3.72 5.40
CA ASP A 160 -9.33 2.34 5.22
C ASP A 160 -9.49 1.60 6.56
N LEU A 161 -8.49 1.69 7.45
CA LEU A 161 -8.59 1.08 8.77
C LEU A 161 -9.75 1.67 9.59
N ARG A 162 -10.01 2.99 9.50
CA ARG A 162 -11.13 3.61 10.22
C ARG A 162 -12.48 3.04 9.78
N VAL A 163 -12.64 2.67 8.51
CA VAL A 163 -13.89 2.12 7.97
C VAL A 163 -14.28 0.84 8.70
N ILE A 164 -13.33 -0.08 8.93
CA ILE A 164 -13.64 -1.35 9.61
C ILE A 164 -13.95 -1.22 11.10
N PHE A 165 -13.67 -0.07 11.72
CA PHE A 165 -14.13 0.23 13.08
C PHE A 165 -15.59 0.73 13.13
N HIS A 166 -16.12 1.25 12.02
CA HIS A 166 -17.44 1.92 11.99
C HIS A 166 -18.49 1.17 11.15
N LYS A 167 -18.07 0.38 10.16
CA LYS A 167 -18.95 -0.38 9.27
C LYS A 167 -18.68 -1.87 9.41
N ASN A 168 -19.77 -2.66 9.49
CA ASN A 168 -19.75 -4.13 9.59
C ASN A 168 -20.42 -4.80 8.37
N GLU A 169 -20.55 -4.10 7.23
CA GLU A 169 -21.32 -4.59 6.08
C GLU A 169 -20.58 -5.67 5.28
N GLU A 170 -19.24 -5.65 5.28
CA GLU A 170 -18.39 -6.64 4.61
C GLU A 170 -17.40 -7.24 5.60
N LEU A 171 -17.08 -8.54 5.44
CA LEU A 171 -16.10 -9.23 6.26
C LEU A 171 -14.70 -8.67 6.00
N SER A 172 -14.09 -8.08 7.04
CA SER A 172 -12.70 -7.61 6.98
C SER A 172 -11.70 -8.72 7.28
N ASP A 173 -10.42 -8.50 7.00
CA ASP A 173 -9.34 -9.42 7.41
C ASP A 173 -9.37 -9.75 8.91
N ALA A 174 -9.77 -8.78 9.75
CA ALA A 174 -9.90 -8.97 11.19
C ALA A 174 -11.04 -9.95 11.53
N ASP A 175 -12.14 -9.90 10.77
CA ASP A 175 -13.27 -10.81 10.92
C ASP A 175 -12.89 -12.21 10.42
N LEU A 176 -12.17 -12.31 9.29
CA LEU A 176 -11.65 -13.59 8.79
C LEU A 176 -10.62 -14.22 9.73
N LEU A 177 -9.77 -13.42 10.37
CA LEU A 177 -8.84 -13.89 11.41
C LEU A 177 -9.62 -14.38 12.64
N HIS A 178 -10.67 -13.67 13.05
CA HIS A 178 -11.54 -14.11 14.13
C HIS A 178 -12.23 -15.42 13.81
N GLU A 179 -12.88 -15.55 12.65
CA GLU A 179 -13.57 -16.77 12.21
C GLU A 179 -12.62 -17.98 12.16
N LYS A 180 -11.37 -17.75 11.73
CA LYS A 180 -10.38 -18.80 11.61
C LYS A 180 -9.82 -19.29 12.94
N PHE A 181 -9.47 -18.37 13.84
CA PHE A 181 -8.82 -18.73 15.10
C PHE A 181 -9.79 -18.91 16.26
N GLN A 182 -10.98 -18.31 16.19
CA GLN A 182 -12.09 -18.34 17.16
C GLN A 182 -11.77 -17.91 18.61
N ILE A 183 -10.49 -17.76 18.95
CA ILE A 183 -10.00 -17.40 20.28
C ILE A 183 -9.94 -15.88 20.45
N ILE A 184 -9.51 -15.16 19.42
CA ILE A 184 -9.24 -13.72 19.47
C ILE A 184 -10.39 -12.99 18.76
N PRO A 185 -11.14 -12.09 19.44
CA PRO A 185 -12.21 -11.31 18.83
C PRO A 185 -11.72 -10.41 17.69
N ALA A 186 -12.57 -10.17 16.69
CA ALA A 186 -12.23 -9.31 15.54
C ALA A 186 -11.74 -7.91 15.98
N PHE A 187 -12.33 -7.34 17.03
CA PHE A 187 -11.91 -6.04 17.57
C PHE A 187 -10.43 -6.02 18.00
N VAL A 188 -9.92 -7.11 18.59
CA VAL A 188 -8.51 -7.21 18.99
C VAL A 188 -7.60 -7.26 17.76
N TRP A 189 -8.01 -7.95 16.69
CA TRP A 189 -7.28 -7.92 15.41
C TRP A 189 -7.23 -6.53 14.79
N LYS A 190 -8.33 -5.77 14.85
CA LYS A 190 -8.37 -4.36 14.41
C LYS A 190 -7.36 -3.49 15.20
N LEU A 191 -7.22 -3.73 16.50
CA LEU A 191 -6.19 -3.06 17.33
C LEU A 191 -4.76 -3.51 16.97
N ILE A 192 -4.55 -4.77 16.64
CA ILE A 192 -3.25 -5.27 16.15
C ILE A 192 -2.86 -4.59 14.84
N PHE A 193 -3.81 -4.44 13.90
CA PHE A 193 -3.57 -3.67 12.68
C PHE A 193 -3.22 -2.22 12.98
N LEU A 194 -3.97 -1.56 13.86
CA LEU A 194 -3.66 -0.20 14.29
C LEU A 194 -2.24 -0.08 14.86
N LEU A 195 -1.81 -1.05 15.67
CA LEU A 195 -0.47 -1.05 16.26
C LEU A 195 0.63 -1.24 15.20
N MET A 196 0.46 -2.18 14.27
CA MET A 196 1.41 -2.43 13.17
C MET A 196 1.53 -1.19 12.27
N MET A 197 0.40 -0.60 11.91
CA MET A 197 0.33 0.61 11.09
C MET A 197 0.94 1.82 11.81
N SER A 198 0.67 1.98 13.11
CA SER A 198 1.27 3.04 13.92
C SER A 198 2.79 2.89 14.05
N SER A 199 3.29 1.65 14.12
CA SER A 199 4.72 1.37 14.12
C SER A 199 5.38 1.77 12.78
N CYS A 200 4.72 1.50 11.66
CA CYS A 200 5.17 1.95 10.35
C CYS A 200 5.16 3.49 10.23
N LEU A 201 4.09 4.15 10.69
CA LEU A 201 4.02 5.60 10.73
C LEU A 201 5.16 6.21 11.56
N PHE A 202 5.46 5.63 12.72
CA PHE A 202 6.56 6.08 13.56
C PHE A 202 7.91 5.99 12.84
N LEU A 203 8.16 4.90 12.12
CA LEU A 203 9.36 4.75 11.27
C LEU A 203 9.41 5.81 10.18
N ILE A 204 8.30 6.09 9.48
CA ILE A 204 8.20 7.16 8.47
C ILE A 204 8.52 8.53 9.10
N ILE A 205 8.05 8.80 10.31
CA ILE A 205 8.35 10.06 11.01
C ILE A 205 9.85 10.16 11.33
N ILE A 206 10.48 9.08 11.79
CA ILE A 206 11.93 9.04 12.05
C ILE A 206 12.72 9.26 10.75
N THR A 207 12.31 8.63 9.66
CA THR A 207 13.00 8.78 8.37
C THR A 207 12.92 10.21 7.86
N PHE A 208 11.76 10.84 7.97
CA PHE A 208 11.59 12.27 7.64
C PHE A 208 12.43 13.16 8.56
N LYS A 209 12.42 12.96 9.87
CA LYS A 209 13.29 13.72 10.80
C LYS A 209 14.76 13.66 10.37
N THR A 210 15.23 12.46 10.01
CA THR A 210 16.61 12.23 9.55
C THR A 210 16.89 12.91 8.20
N LEU A 211 15.93 12.89 7.28
CA LEU A 211 16.05 13.52 5.97
C LEU A 211 16.16 15.05 6.06
N PHE A 212 15.43 15.69 6.99
CA PHE A 212 15.40 17.14 7.16
C PHE A 212 16.45 17.68 8.14
N SER A 213 17.10 16.82 8.94
CA SER A 213 18.18 17.22 9.85
C SER A 213 19.57 17.26 9.20
N LYS A 214 19.78 16.48 8.13
CA LYS A 214 20.93 16.66 7.22
C LYS A 214 20.77 17.96 6.44
#